data_AF-A0A947HUI3-F1
#
_entry.id   AF-A0A947HUI3-F1
#
_cell.length_a   1.000
_cell.length_b   1.000
_cell.length_c   1.000
_cell.angle_alpha   90.00
_cell.angle_beta   90.00
_cell.angle_gamma   90.00
#
_symmetry.space_group_name_H-M   'P 1'
#
loop_
_entity.id
_entity.type
_entity.pdbx_description
1 polymer ?
#
loop_
_entity_poly.entity_id
_entity_poly.type
_entity_poly.pdbx_seq_one_letter_code
_entity_poly.pdbx_strand_id
1 'polypeptide(L)'
;MDLNLHPDNQRKIGRFLARMVNAGIRLVVTTHSDLIIQELSNLVQLGEAGERGRELATELGYAENQLLRADQVGVTLCTRGTLEAIAVTGDGFSIPTMDDAIGDLDYLSQRIYGALHES
;
A
#
# COMPACT_ATOMS: atom_id res chain seq x y z
N MET A 1 -2.48 13.22 -3.03
CA MET A 1 -3.39 13.70 -1.97
C MET A 1 -2.70 13.40 -0.65
N ASP A 2 -1.79 14.25 -0.20
CA ASP A 2 -1.21 14.16 1.14
C ASP A 2 -1.89 15.20 2.01
N LEU A 3 -3.11 14.88 2.45
CA LEU A 3 -3.65 15.55 3.63
C LEU A 3 -2.80 15.10 4.82
N ASN A 4 -2.54 16.03 5.74
CA ASN A 4 -1.80 15.83 6.99
C ASN A 4 -2.56 14.88 7.96
N LEU A 5 -2.79 13.65 7.52
CA LEU A 5 -3.64 12.66 8.18
C LEU A 5 -2.77 11.76 9.06
N HIS A 6 -3.22 11.55 10.29
CA HIS A 6 -2.64 10.55 11.18
C HIS A 6 -2.58 9.18 10.47
N PRO A 7 -1.51 8.38 10.64
CA PRO A 7 -1.35 7.07 10.03
C PRO A 7 -2.60 6.18 10.11
N ASP A 8 -3.26 6.16 11.27
CA ASP A 8 -4.51 5.41 11.46
C ASP A 8 -5.64 5.83 10.53
N ASN A 9 -5.73 7.12 10.23
CA ASN A 9 -6.78 7.62 9.34
C ASN A 9 -6.48 7.26 7.89
N GLN A 10 -5.22 7.16 7.48
CA GLN A 10 -4.84 6.67 6.14
C GLN A 10 -5.26 5.21 5.97
N ARG A 11 -5.04 4.37 6.99
CA ARG A 11 -5.55 2.99 7.01
C ARG A 11 -7.08 2.92 6.92
N LYS A 12 -7.79 3.77 7.67
CA LYS A 12 -9.26 3.87 7.59
C LYS A 12 -9.73 4.27 6.19
N ILE A 13 -9.00 5.15 5.49
CA ILE A 13 -9.30 5.47 4.08
C ILE A 13 -9.14 4.22 3.22
N GLY A 14 -8.04 3.46 3.35
CA GLY A 14 -7.84 2.20 2.62
C GLY A 14 -9.02 1.23 2.80
N ARG A 15 -9.43 1.01 4.06
CA ARG A 15 -10.62 0.18 4.38
C ARG A 15 -11.92 0.73 3.80
N PHE A 16 -12.09 2.05 3.79
CA PHE A 16 -13.28 2.69 3.22
C PHE A 16 -13.33 2.52 1.70
N LEU A 17 -12.21 2.70 1.00
CA LEU A 17 -12.09 2.45 -0.43
C LEU A 17 -12.46 1.00 -0.76
N ALA A 18 -11.94 0.04 0.01
CA ALA A 18 -12.25 -1.37 -0.19
C ALA A 18 -13.75 -1.68 -0.04
N ARG A 19 -14.40 -1.10 0.97
CA ARG A 19 -15.86 -1.23 1.15
C ARG A 19 -16.64 -0.67 -0.03
N MET A 20 -16.19 0.44 -0.62
CA MET A 20 -16.82 1.00 -1.81
C MET A 20 -16.68 0.07 -3.02
N VAL A 21 -15.49 -0.52 -3.23
CA VAL A 21 -15.27 -1.53 -4.28
C VAL A 21 -16.22 -2.71 -4.11
N ASN A 22 -16.34 -3.24 -2.89
CA ASN A 22 -17.25 -4.34 -2.58
C ASN A 22 -18.73 -3.96 -2.65
N ALA A 23 -19.06 -2.67 -2.56
CA ALA A 23 -20.41 -2.15 -2.84
C ALA A 23 -20.70 -2.00 -4.35
N GLY A 24 -19.78 -2.41 -5.24
CA GLY A 24 -19.92 -2.34 -6.69
C GLY A 24 -19.48 -1.00 -7.30
N ILE A 25 -18.82 -0.13 -6.52
CA ILE A 25 -18.34 1.16 -7.02
C ILE A 25 -16.96 0.97 -7.66
N ARG A 26 -16.81 1.41 -8.91
CA ARG A 26 -15.51 1.44 -9.60
C ARG A 26 -14.78 2.73 -9.26
N LEU A 27 -13.56 2.60 -8.75
CA LEU A 27 -12.74 3.72 -8.26
C LEU A 27 -11.43 3.80 -9.03
N VAL A 28 -10.97 5.03 -9.25
CA VAL A 28 -9.59 5.32 -9.67
C VAL A 28 -9.02 6.28 -8.63
N VAL A 29 -7.93 5.88 -7.98
CA VAL A 29 -7.33 6.62 -6.86
C VAL A 29 -5.86 6.85 -7.17
N THR A 30 -5.42 8.11 -7.10
CA THR A 30 -4.01 8.48 -7.15
C THR A 30 -3.53 8.80 -5.74
N THR A 31 -2.51 8.10 -5.25
CA THR A 31 -1.99 8.28 -3.89
C THR A 31 -0.46 8.20 -3.87
N HIS A 32 0.15 8.95 -2.95
CA HIS A 32 1.55 8.81 -2.56
C HIS A 32 1.69 8.19 -1.15
N SER A 33 0.58 7.83 -0.52
CA SER A 33 0.56 7.21 0.80
C SER A 33 0.87 5.73 0.70
N ASP A 34 2.04 5.34 1.17
CA ASP A 34 2.43 3.94 1.30
C ASP A 34 1.52 3.18 2.26
N LEU A 35 0.97 3.84 3.29
CA LEU A 35 0.04 3.22 4.23
C LEU A 35 -1.28 2.83 3.57
N ILE A 36 -1.81 3.64 2.66
CA ILE A 36 -3.01 3.28 1.89
C ILE A 36 -2.70 2.09 0.97
N ILE A 37 -1.54 2.12 0.31
CA ILE A 37 -1.08 1.06 -0.61
C ILE A 37 -0.95 -0.27 0.15
N GLN A 38 -0.24 -0.27 1.28
CA GLN A 38 -0.04 -1.45 2.13
C GLN A 38 -1.34 -1.96 2.73
N GLU A 39 -2.22 -1.07 3.20
CA GLU A 39 -3.52 -1.50 3.75
C GLU A 39 -4.37 -2.18 2.67
N LEU A 40 -4.39 -1.66 1.43
CA LEU A 40 -5.10 -2.31 0.32
C LEU A 40 -4.49 -3.67 -0.04
N SER A 41 -3.16 -3.78 -0.04
CA SER A 41 -2.45 -5.05 -0.25
C SER A 41 -2.78 -6.09 0.82
N ASN A 42 -2.83 -5.69 2.10
CA ASN A 42 -3.24 -6.56 3.20
C ASN A 42 -4.69 -7.04 3.05
N LEU A 43 -5.60 -6.18 2.59
CA LEU A 43 -6.99 -6.54 2.36
C LEU A 43 -7.15 -7.54 1.20
N VAL A 44 -6.29 -7.47 0.18
CA VAL A 44 -6.20 -8.48 -0.89
C VAL A 44 -5.73 -9.81 -0.33
N GLN A 45 -4.62 -9.83 0.42
CA GLN A 45 -4.09 -11.04 1.05
C GLN A 45 -5.13 -11.75 1.93
N LEU A 46 -5.82 -10.97 2.78
CA LEU A 46 -6.87 -11.51 3.65
C LEU A 46 -8.08 -12.03 2.87
N GLY A 47 -8.44 -11.40 1.75
CA GLY A 47 -9.59 -11.85 0.93
C GLY A 47 -9.28 -13.08 0.07
N GLU A 48 -8.04 -13.24 -0.38
CA GLU A 48 -7.59 -14.37 -1.19
C GLU A 48 -7.33 -15.64 -0.36
N ALA A 49 -7.00 -15.49 0.94
CA ALA A 49 -6.75 -16.60 1.86
C ALA A 49 -8.02 -17.38 2.30
N GLY A 50 -9.18 -17.13 1.69
CA GLY A 50 -10.41 -17.90 1.92
C GLY A 50 -10.91 -17.85 3.38
N GLU A 51 -11.26 -19.00 3.94
CA GLU A 51 -11.78 -19.09 5.32
C GLU A 51 -10.74 -18.66 6.35
N ARG A 52 -9.48 -19.09 6.17
CA ARG A 52 -8.39 -18.70 7.06
C ARG A 52 -8.16 -17.19 7.08
N GLY A 53 -8.28 -16.56 5.90
CA GLY A 53 -8.23 -15.11 5.76
C GLY A 53 -9.35 -14.39 6.53
N ARG A 54 -10.59 -14.89 6.45
CA ARG A 54 -11.73 -14.33 7.19
C ARG A 54 -11.60 -14.45 8.71
N GLU A 55 -11.11 -15.58 9.21
CA GLU A 55 -10.81 -15.77 10.63
C GLU A 55 -9.79 -14.75 11.12
N LEU A 56 -8.66 -14.64 10.41
CA LEU A 56 -7.59 -13.71 10.76
C LEU A 56 -8.03 -12.25 10.64
N ALA A 57 -8.84 -11.92 9.63
CA ALA A 57 -9.43 -10.61 9.47
C ALA A 57 -10.27 -10.22 10.70
N THR A 58 -11.09 -11.15 11.20
CA THR A 58 -11.92 -10.94 12.39
C THR A 58 -11.06 -10.73 13.63
N GLU A 59 -10.02 -11.55 13.82
CA GLU A 59 -9.06 -11.42 14.92
C GLU A 59 -8.36 -10.05 14.93
N LEU A 60 -7.99 -9.55 13.75
CA LEU A 60 -7.30 -8.27 13.57
C LEU A 60 -8.24 -7.05 13.48
N GLY A 61 -9.55 -7.24 13.67
CA GLY A 61 -10.54 -6.16 13.69
C GLY A 61 -10.89 -5.57 12.32
N TYR A 62 -10.72 -6.36 11.25
CA TYR A 62 -11.25 -6.05 9.92
C TYR A 62 -12.68 -6.58 9.76
N ALA A 63 -13.48 -5.89 8.97
CA ALA A 63 -14.79 -6.38 8.59
C ALA A 63 -14.71 -7.18 7.28
N GLU A 64 -15.52 -8.22 7.14
CA GLU A 64 -15.54 -9.07 5.94
C GLU A 64 -15.80 -8.27 4.65
N ASN A 65 -16.63 -7.24 4.71
CA ASN A 65 -16.90 -6.35 3.57
C ASN A 65 -15.73 -5.42 3.20
N GLN A 66 -14.60 -5.48 3.90
CA GLN A 66 -13.36 -4.79 3.56
C GLN A 66 -12.40 -5.69 2.76
N LEU A 67 -12.61 -7.01 2.77
CA LEU A 67 -11.71 -7.95 2.11
C LEU A 67 -11.82 -7.82 0.58
N LEU A 68 -10.68 -7.77 -0.09
CA LEU A 68 -10.60 -7.61 -1.53
C LEU A 68 -10.07 -8.89 -2.17
N ARG A 69 -10.43 -9.12 -3.41
CA ARG A 69 -9.80 -10.11 -4.27
C ARG A 69 -8.81 -9.44 -5.21
N ALA A 70 -7.81 -10.19 -5.64
CA ALA A 70 -6.78 -9.73 -6.56
C ALA A 70 -7.39 -9.26 -7.89
N ASP A 71 -8.45 -9.92 -8.36
CA ASP A 71 -9.18 -9.56 -9.60
C ASP A 71 -9.93 -8.23 -9.53
N GLN A 72 -10.12 -7.66 -8.34
CA GLN A 72 -10.79 -6.38 -8.12
C GLN A 72 -9.82 -5.19 -8.13
N VAL A 73 -8.50 -5.43 -8.09
CA VAL A 73 -7.50 -4.39 -7.86
C VAL A 73 -6.49 -4.35 -9.02
N GLY A 74 -6.28 -3.17 -9.58
CA GLY A 74 -5.20 -2.88 -10.52
C GLY A 74 -4.29 -1.81 -9.96
N VAL A 75 -2.97 -2.00 -10.11
CA VAL A 75 -1.96 -1.08 -9.57
C VAL A 75 -1.04 -0.60 -10.68
N THR A 76 -0.75 0.69 -10.70
CA THR A 76 0.17 1.29 -11.66
C THR A 76 1.07 2.28 -10.94
N LEU A 77 2.37 2.08 -11.07
CA LEU A 77 3.39 2.98 -10.57
C LEU A 77 3.69 4.06 -11.62
N CYS A 78 3.71 5.32 -11.19
CA CYS A 78 4.11 6.45 -12.03
C CYS A 78 5.49 6.95 -11.58
N THR A 79 6.51 6.74 -12.41
CA THR A 79 7.88 7.17 -12.13
C THR A 79 8.34 8.10 -13.23
N ARG A 80 8.62 9.37 -12.89
CA ARG A 80 9.13 10.37 -13.86
C ARG A 80 8.32 10.47 -15.17
N GLY A 81 7.00 10.29 -15.08
CA GLY A 81 6.09 10.35 -16.22
C GLY A 81 5.92 9.04 -17.00
N THR A 82 6.60 7.96 -16.62
CA THR A 82 6.33 6.61 -17.15
C THR A 82 5.39 5.84 -16.23
N LEU A 83 4.47 5.08 -16.83
CA LEU A 83 3.51 4.23 -16.12
C LEU A 83 3.92 2.77 -16.26
N GLU A 84 4.04 2.08 -15.13
CA GLU A 84 4.35 0.66 -15.06
C GLU A 84 3.25 -0.08 -14.29
N ALA A 85 2.69 -1.13 -14.89
CA ALA A 85 1.69 -1.95 -14.22
C ALA A 85 2.38 -2.88 -13.20
N ILE A 86 1.88 -2.87 -11.96
CA ILE A 86 2.37 -3.75 -10.90
C ILE A 86 1.45 -4.97 -10.83
N ALA A 87 2.04 -6.17 -10.79
CA ALA A 87 1.29 -7.40 -10.64
C ALA A 87 0.63 -7.46 -9.26
N VAL A 88 -0.66 -7.79 -9.23
CA VAL A 88 -1.41 -8.08 -8.02
C VAL A 88 -1.66 -9.58 -7.98
N THR A 89 -1.23 -10.24 -6.91
CA THR A 89 -1.39 -11.69 -6.71
C THR A 89 -2.22 -11.99 -5.47
N GLY A 90 -2.45 -13.27 -5.19
CA GLY A 90 -3.09 -13.72 -3.94
C GLY A 90 -2.34 -13.27 -2.69
N ASP A 91 -1.02 -13.08 -2.78
CA ASP A 91 -0.17 -12.58 -1.71
C ASP A 91 -0.12 -11.04 -1.65
N GLY A 92 -1.00 -10.36 -2.38
CA GLY A 92 -1.09 -8.91 -2.42
C GLY A 92 -0.18 -8.28 -3.47
N PHE A 93 0.33 -7.09 -3.17
CA PHE A 93 1.24 -6.33 -4.01
C PHE A 93 2.14 -5.41 -3.17
N SER A 94 3.27 -4.99 -3.73
CA SER A 94 4.18 -4.04 -3.11
C SER A 94 4.67 -3.02 -4.14
N ILE A 95 4.99 -1.82 -3.67
CA ILE A 95 5.52 -0.73 -4.47
C ILE A 95 6.82 -0.25 -3.80
N PRO A 96 7.93 -0.06 -4.53
CA PRO A 96 9.23 0.27 -3.96
C PRO A 96 9.36 1.70 -3.37
N THR A 97 8.28 2.48 -3.28
CA THR A 97 8.31 3.93 -3.07
C THR A 97 8.96 4.40 -1.76
N MET A 98 8.65 3.79 -0.62
CA MET A 98 9.24 4.20 0.67
C MET A 98 10.69 3.70 0.82
N ASP A 99 10.97 2.49 0.33
CA ASP A 99 12.27 1.86 0.43
C ASP A 99 13.32 2.64 -0.38
N ASP A 100 12.94 3.16 -1.55
CA ASP A 100 13.80 3.98 -2.39
C ASP A 100 14.19 5.30 -1.69
N ALA A 101 13.24 5.97 -1.02
CA ALA A 101 13.51 7.22 -0.31
C ALA A 101 14.44 7.02 0.90
N ILE A 102 14.29 5.90 1.61
CA ILE A 102 15.20 5.54 2.71
C ILE A 102 16.59 5.21 2.16
N GLY A 103 16.67 4.48 1.05
CA GLY A 103 17.93 4.19 0.37
C GLY A 103 18.69 5.45 -0.04
N ASP A 104 17.99 6.43 -0.62
CA ASP A 104 18.56 7.73 -0.99
C ASP A 104 19.10 8.51 0.22
N LEU A 105 18.37 8.48 1.34
CA LEU A 105 18.78 9.15 2.57
C LEU A 105 20.00 8.47 3.21
N ASP A 106 20.04 7.14 3.24
CA ASP A 106 21.18 6.38 3.76
C ASP A 106 22.43 6.64 2.93
N TYR A 107 22.31 6.65 1.60
CA TYR A 107 23.38 7.03 0.68
C TYR A 107 23.92 8.44 0.94
N LEU A 108 23.03 9.43 1.13
CA LEU A 108 23.43 10.80 1.47
C LEU A 108 24.17 10.86 2.81
N SER A 109 23.68 10.15 3.83
CA SER A 109 24.30 10.08 5.15
C SER A 109 25.72 9.51 5.09
N GLN A 110 25.91 8.40 4.37
CA GLN A 110 27.23 7.78 4.16
C GLN A 110 28.19 8.73 3.44
N ARG A 111 27.72 9.48 2.43
CA ARG A 111 28.53 10.47 1.71
C ARG A 111 28.96 11.64 2.58
N ILE A 112 28.05 12.17 3.40
CA ILE A 112 28.37 13.25 4.33
C ILE A 112 29.40 12.78 5.35
N TYR A 113 29.21 11.58 5.91
CA TYR A 113 30.13 11.02 6.89
C TYR A 113 31.54 10.82 6.30
N GLY A 114 31.64 10.21 5.11
CA GLY A 114 32.91 10.02 4.42
C GLY A 114 33.63 11.33 4.14
N ALA A 115 32.92 12.34 3.62
CA ALA A 115 33.50 13.65 3.32
C ALA A 115 33.98 14.43 4.56
N LEU A 116 33.43 14.16 5.75
CA LEU A 116 33.79 14.85 7.00
C LEU A 116 34.86 14.13 7.84
N HIS A 117 35.08 12.83 7.63
CA HIS A 117 36.01 12.02 8.43
C HIS A 117 37.19 11.45 7.65
N GLU A 118 37.27 11.68 6.34
CA GLU A 118 38.53 11.58 5.59
C GLU A 118 39.30 12.92 5.68
N SER A 119 40.17 13.04 6.70
CA SER A 119 41.27 14.02 6.80
C SER A 119 42.41 13.44 7.62
#